data_AF-F6DDS0-F1
#
_entry.id   AF-F6DDS0-F1
#
_cell.length_a   1.000
_cell.length_b   1.000
_cell.length_c   1.000
_cell.angle_alpha   90.00
_cell.angle_beta   90.00
_cell.angle_gamma   90.00
#
_symmetry.space_group_name_H-M   'P 1'
#
loop_
_entity.id
_entity.type
_entity.pdbx_description
1 polymer ?
#
loop_
_entity_poly.entity_id
_entity_poly.type
_entity_poly.pdbx_seq_one_letter_code
_entity_poly.pdbx_strand_id
1 'polypeptide(L)'
;MEEKRRILEMVRSGEVGVEEALALLEAVEARPRAKGPLQVLRVRIHAYDEGKPVRVNVNLPLALAELVEAFLPQEAKATLAGKGVHLGDLLRLVREGVPEGKLVEIEAEEEGHPVQILVEVA
;
A
#
# COMPACT_ATOMS: atom_id res chain seq x y z
N MET A 1 -7.03 -7.80 -20.00
CA MET A 1 -6.61 -8.66 -21.12
C MET A 1 -7.63 -8.71 -22.25
N GLU A 2 -8.92 -8.67 -21.95
CA GLU A 2 -10.00 -8.69 -22.96
C GLU A 2 -9.97 -7.50 -23.94
N GLU A 3 -9.74 -6.27 -23.46
CA GLU A 3 -9.64 -5.07 -24.32
C GLU A 3 -8.47 -5.14 -25.32
N LYS A 4 -7.30 -5.61 -24.90
CA LYS A 4 -6.13 -5.79 -25.78
C LYS A 4 -6.42 -6.80 -26.90
N ARG A 5 -7.13 -7.89 -26.58
CA ARG A 5 -7.54 -8.89 -27.56
C ARG A 5 -8.48 -8.29 -28.59
N ARG A 6 -9.47 -7.49 -28.17
CA ARG A 6 -10.39 -6.78 -29.07
C ARG A 6 -9.65 -5.86 -30.05
N ILE A 7 -8.68 -5.08 -29.59
CA ILE A 7 -7.89 -4.19 -30.46
C ILE A 7 -7.14 -4.99 -31.52
N LEU A 8 -6.52 -6.12 -31.15
CA LEU A 8 -5.82 -7.00 -32.11
C LEU A 8 -6.78 -7.65 -33.11
N GLU A 9 -8.01 -7.95 -32.71
CA GLU A 9 -9.03 -8.46 -33.64
C GLU A 9 -9.49 -7.39 -34.64
N MET A 10 -9.58 -6.13 -34.23
CA MET A 10 -9.92 -5.02 -35.13
C MET A 10 -8.78 -4.72 -36.13
N VAL A 11 -7.52 -4.90 -35.73
CA VAL A 11 -6.38 -4.85 -36.66
C VAL A 11 -6.45 -6.00 -37.66
N ARG A 12 -6.79 -7.21 -37.19
CA ARG A 12 -6.94 -8.39 -38.04
C ARG A 12 -8.09 -8.25 -39.04
N SER A 13 -9.21 -7.62 -38.67
CA SER A 13 -10.33 -7.34 -39.57
C SER A 13 -10.07 -6.13 -40.49
N GLY A 14 -9.00 -5.36 -40.26
CA GLY A 14 -8.65 -4.18 -41.05
C GLY A 14 -9.45 -2.93 -40.71
N GLU A 15 -10.21 -2.95 -39.61
CA GLU A 15 -10.99 -1.81 -39.12
C GLU A 15 -10.09 -0.69 -38.56
N VAL A 16 -8.86 -1.03 -38.16
CA VAL A 16 -7.88 -0.10 -37.58
C VAL A 16 -6.49 -0.36 -38.14
N GLY A 17 -5.74 0.72 -38.37
CA GLY A 17 -4.33 0.65 -38.77
C GLY A 17 -3.40 0.27 -37.62
N VAL A 18 -2.16 -0.13 -37.95
CA VAL A 18 -1.15 -0.52 -36.95
C VAL A 18 -0.81 0.65 -36.00
N GLU A 19 -0.66 1.85 -36.53
CA GLU A 19 -0.34 3.05 -35.73
C GLU A 19 -1.47 3.42 -34.76
N GLU A 20 -2.71 3.36 -35.25
CA GLU A 20 -3.90 3.64 -34.45
C GLU A 20 -4.12 2.55 -33.38
N ALA A 21 -3.84 1.29 -33.70
CA ALA A 21 -3.86 0.20 -32.74
C ALA A 21 -2.78 0.35 -31.65
N LEU A 22 -1.57 0.81 -31.99
CA LEU A 22 -0.53 1.12 -31.02
C LEU A 22 -0.98 2.22 -30.05
N ALA A 23 -1.57 3.30 -30.57
CA ALA A 23 -2.13 4.37 -29.75
C ALA A 23 -3.27 3.87 -28.82
N LEU A 24 -4.13 2.98 -29.31
CA LEU A 24 -5.20 2.38 -28.50
C LEU A 24 -4.65 1.43 -27.42
N LEU A 25 -3.62 0.64 -27.73
CA LEU A 25 -2.97 -0.24 -26.77
C LEU A 25 -2.27 0.57 -25.67
N GLU A 26 -1.57 1.64 -26.02
CA GLU A 26 -0.97 2.57 -25.07
C GLU A 26 -2.03 3.23 -24.19
N ALA A 27 -3.15 3.67 -24.76
CA ALA A 27 -4.24 4.25 -23.98
C ALA A 27 -4.89 3.26 -22.99
N VAL A 28 -4.98 1.97 -23.35
CA VAL A 28 -5.44 0.90 -22.46
C VAL A 28 -4.45 0.63 -21.33
N GLU A 29 -3.14 0.76 -21.57
CA GLU A 29 -2.11 0.62 -20.54
C GLU A 29 -1.98 1.86 -19.65
N ALA A 30 -2.16 3.05 -20.23
CA ALA A 30 -2.11 4.34 -19.54
C ALA A 30 -3.39 4.65 -18.76
N ARG A 31 -4.49 3.91 -18.97
CA ARG A 31 -5.66 4.01 -18.10
C ARG A 31 -5.17 3.79 -16.66
N PRO A 32 -5.33 4.78 -15.76
CA PRO A 32 -5.00 4.57 -14.38
C PRO A 32 -5.80 3.36 -13.92
N ARG A 33 -5.11 2.30 -13.47
CA ARG A 33 -5.75 1.17 -12.79
C ARG A 33 -6.76 1.79 -11.84
N ALA A 34 -8.03 1.44 -12.00
CA ALA A 34 -9.10 1.94 -11.14
C ALA A 34 -8.54 1.88 -9.72
N LYS A 35 -8.37 3.04 -9.08
CA LYS A 35 -7.86 3.10 -7.72
C LYS A 35 -8.76 2.16 -6.95
N GLY A 36 -8.20 1.06 -6.46
CA GLY A 36 -8.94 0.12 -5.64
C GLY A 36 -9.59 0.88 -4.47
N PRO A 37 -10.53 0.25 -3.74
CA PRO A 37 -11.05 0.86 -2.51
C PRO A 37 -9.87 1.43 -1.70
N LEU A 38 -10.06 2.64 -1.16
CA LEU A 38 -9.02 3.33 -0.41
C LEU A 38 -8.66 2.47 0.81
N GLN A 39 -7.62 1.66 0.67
CA GLN A 39 -7.14 0.81 1.74
C GLN A 39 -6.54 1.68 2.84
N VAL A 40 -6.95 1.42 4.08
CA VAL A 40 -6.50 2.11 5.29
C VAL A 40 -5.87 1.09 6.21
N LEU A 41 -4.61 1.30 6.55
CA LEU A 41 -3.94 0.59 7.63
C LEU A 41 -4.45 1.12 8.97
N ARG A 42 -5.05 0.27 9.78
CA ARG A 42 -5.48 0.61 11.14
C ARG A 42 -4.56 -0.06 12.13
N VAL A 43 -3.97 0.74 13.01
CA VAL A 43 -3.10 0.30 14.09
C VAL A 43 -3.76 0.65 15.41
N ARG A 44 -3.99 -0.36 16.26
CA ARG A 44 -4.51 -0.20 17.61
C ARG A 44 -3.52 -0.79 18.59
N ILE A 45 -3.07 0.01 19.56
CA ILE A 45 -2.15 -0.41 20.60
C ILE A 45 -2.78 -0.09 21.95
N HIS A 46 -2.87 -1.10 22.81
CA HIS A 46 -3.29 -0.99 24.19
C HIS A 46 -2.12 -1.49 25.03
N ALA A 47 -1.49 -0.60 25.79
CA ALA A 47 -0.32 -0.90 26.60
C ALA A 47 -0.37 -0.15 27.94
N TYR A 48 0.65 -0.34 28.76
CA TYR A 48 0.88 0.45 29.97
C TYR A 48 2.27 1.07 29.90
N ASP A 49 2.39 2.33 30.31
CA ASP A 49 3.64 3.06 30.43
C ASP A 49 3.67 3.73 31.81
N GLU A 50 4.71 3.46 32.59
CA GLU A 50 4.82 3.88 34.00
C GLU A 50 3.55 3.62 34.84
N GLY A 51 2.91 2.46 34.61
CA GLY A 51 1.67 2.05 35.28
C GLY A 51 0.39 2.76 34.82
N LYS A 52 0.45 3.61 33.79
CA LYS A 52 -0.73 4.27 33.20
C LYS A 52 -1.14 3.61 31.88
N PRO A 53 -2.44 3.43 31.62
CA PRO A 53 -2.88 2.85 30.36
C PRO A 53 -2.62 3.80 29.19
N VAL A 54 -1.94 3.31 28.16
CA VAL A 54 -1.67 3.99 26.90
C VAL A 54 -2.53 3.36 25.81
N ARG A 55 -3.32 4.18 25.11
CA ARG A 55 -4.13 3.77 23.96
C ARG A 55 -3.73 4.59 22.75
N VAL A 56 -3.24 3.90 21.71
CA VAL A 56 -2.86 4.52 20.45
C VAL A 56 -3.75 3.95 19.35
N ASN A 57 -4.44 4.82 18.62
CA ASN A 57 -5.27 4.46 17.47
C ASN A 57 -4.81 5.29 16.28
N VAL A 58 -4.28 4.64 15.26
CA VAL A 58 -3.78 5.28 14.04
C VAL A 58 -4.50 4.70 12.84
N ASN A 59 -5.07 5.58 12.01
CA ASN A 59 -5.64 5.23 10.71
C ASN A 59 -4.77 5.87 9.63
N LEU A 60 -4.03 5.06 8.90
CA LEU A 60 -3.13 5.49 7.86
C LEU A 60 -3.65 5.03 6.49
N PRO A 61 -4.21 5.92 5.67
CA PRO A 61 -4.54 5.59 4.29
C PRO A 61 -3.28 5.12 3.55
N LEU A 62 -3.32 3.94 2.93
CA LEU A 62 -2.19 3.41 2.15
C LEU A 62 -1.85 4.31 0.96
N ALA A 63 -2.81 5.12 0.50
CA ALA A 63 -2.57 6.15 -0.50
C ALA A 63 -1.59 7.25 -0.04
N LEU A 64 -1.44 7.49 1.27
CA LEU A 64 -0.45 8.42 1.82
C LEU A 64 0.94 7.80 1.95
N ALA A 65 1.07 6.49 1.74
CA ALA A 65 2.33 5.80 1.94
C ALA A 65 3.42 6.33 0.98
N GLU A 66 3.05 6.77 -0.24
CA GLU A 66 3.93 7.49 -1.17
C GLU A 66 4.43 8.85 -0.66
N LEU A 67 3.67 9.46 0.25
CA LEU A 67 3.98 10.77 0.82
C LEU A 67 4.70 10.65 2.17
N VAL A 68 4.75 9.47 2.80
CA VAL A 68 5.43 9.25 4.09
C VAL A 68 6.89 9.68 4.02
N GLU A 69 7.56 9.40 2.90
CA GLU A 69 8.94 9.84 2.71
C GLU A 69 9.08 11.37 2.69
N ALA A 70 8.07 12.11 2.22
CA ALA A 70 8.08 13.58 2.27
C ALA A 70 7.88 14.14 3.69
N PHE A 71 7.21 13.40 4.58
CA PHE A 71 6.95 13.82 5.96
C PHE A 71 8.01 13.38 6.97
N LEU A 72 8.89 12.43 6.60
CA LEU A 72 9.94 11.96 7.49
C LEU A 72 11.06 13.01 7.63
N PRO A 73 11.48 13.34 8.88
CA PRO A 73 12.69 14.13 9.12
C PRO A 73 13.93 13.50 8.50
N GLN A 74 14.92 14.32 8.12
CA GLN A 74 16.13 13.83 7.47
C GLN A 74 16.91 12.83 8.35
N GLU A 75 16.93 13.00 9.67
CA GLU A 75 17.56 12.03 10.58
C GLU A 75 16.88 10.66 10.53
N ALA A 76 15.55 10.62 10.40
CA ALA A 76 14.79 9.37 10.33
C ALA A 76 15.08 8.63 9.02
N LYS A 77 15.17 9.35 7.89
CA LYS A 77 15.54 8.76 6.59
C LYS A 77 16.94 8.14 6.63
N ALA A 78 17.91 8.87 7.17
CA ALA A 78 19.29 8.40 7.28
C ALA A 78 19.40 7.14 8.15
N THR A 79 18.64 7.10 9.25
CA THR A 79 18.59 5.94 10.15
C THR A 79 18.00 4.70 9.47
N LEU A 80 16.91 4.87 8.71
CA LEU A 80 16.26 3.79 7.98
C LEU A 80 17.16 3.24 6.87
N ALA A 81 17.80 4.12 6.09
CA ALA A 81 18.77 3.74 5.07
C ALA A 81 19.98 3.00 5.68
N GLY A 82 20.49 3.46 6.82
CA GLY A 82 21.58 2.81 7.55
C GLY A 82 21.22 1.41 8.10
N LYS A 83 19.93 1.12 8.24
CA LYS A 83 19.41 -0.20 8.62
C LYS A 83 19.00 -1.06 7.42
N GLY A 84 19.25 -0.60 6.19
CA GLY A 84 18.89 -1.31 4.95
C GLY A 84 17.38 -1.30 4.66
N VAL A 85 16.63 -0.39 5.28
CA VAL A 85 15.18 -0.29 5.07
C VAL A 85 14.91 0.74 3.98
N HIS A 86 14.50 0.26 2.80
CA HIS A 86 14.11 1.09 1.67
C HIS A 86 12.59 1.26 1.63
N LEU A 87 12.11 2.43 2.04
CA LEU A 87 10.68 2.74 2.10
C LEU A 87 10.00 2.53 0.74
N GLY A 88 10.62 2.97 -0.36
CA GLY A 88 10.07 2.82 -1.71
C GLY A 88 9.74 1.37 -2.10
N ASP A 89 10.54 0.40 -1.65
CA ASP A 89 10.33 -1.02 -1.96
C ASP A 89 9.22 -1.62 -1.12
N LEU A 90 9.15 -1.26 0.17
CA LEU A 90 8.03 -1.63 1.05
C LEU A 90 6.71 -1.10 0.51
N LEU A 91 6.70 0.14 0.00
CA LEU A 91 5.52 0.77 -0.58
C LEU A 91 5.04 0.08 -1.86
N ARG A 92 5.97 -0.45 -2.67
CA ARG A 92 5.65 -1.22 -3.88
C ARG A 92 5.02 -2.57 -3.52
N LEU A 93 5.58 -3.28 -2.54
CA LEU A 93 5.02 -4.54 -2.05
C LEU A 93 3.60 -4.36 -1.50
N VAL A 94 3.36 -3.24 -0.81
CA VAL A 94 2.02 -2.90 -0.30
C VAL A 94 1.02 -2.66 -1.44
N ARG A 95 1.44 -1.98 -2.52
CA ARG A 95 0.60 -1.74 -3.71
C ARG A 95 0.27 -3.00 -4.50
N GLU A 96 1.13 -4.01 -4.46
CA GLU A 96 0.96 -5.23 -5.26
C GLU A 96 0.01 -6.25 -4.61
N GLY A 97 -0.50 -5.95 -3.42
CA GLY A 97 -1.63 -6.65 -2.83
C GLY A 97 -1.37 -7.02 -1.39
N VAL A 98 -1.56 -6.07 -0.48
CA VAL A 98 -1.90 -6.48 0.89
C VAL A 98 -3.35 -6.99 0.85
N PRO A 99 -3.60 -8.26 1.17
CA PRO A 99 -4.96 -8.76 1.30
C PRO A 99 -5.67 -7.98 2.42
N GLU A 100 -6.93 -7.61 2.18
CA GLU A 100 -7.79 -7.02 3.21
C GLU A 100 -7.88 -7.97 4.41
N GLY A 101 -7.78 -7.44 5.63
CA GLY A 101 -7.87 -8.22 6.87
C GLY A 101 -6.78 -7.96 7.90
N LYS A 102 -6.73 -8.82 8.93
CA LYS A 102 -5.74 -8.75 10.02
C LYS A 102 -4.35 -9.10 9.49
N LEU A 103 -3.40 -8.20 9.68
CA LEU A 103 -1.98 -8.43 9.35
C LEU A 103 -1.21 -8.95 10.54
N VAL A 104 -1.41 -8.32 11.71
CA VAL A 104 -0.68 -8.60 12.94
C VAL A 104 -1.63 -8.52 14.11
N GLU A 105 -1.62 -9.53 14.97
CA GLU A 105 -2.33 -9.57 16.25
C GLU A 105 -1.34 -10.13 17.27
N ILE A 106 -0.92 -9.28 18.22
CA ILE A 106 0.04 -9.62 19.26
C ILE A 106 -0.64 -9.38 20.60
N GLU A 107 -0.67 -10.41 21.43
CA GLU A 107 -0.98 -10.33 22.85
C GLU A 107 0.26 -10.72 23.62
N ALA A 108 0.74 -9.83 24.48
CA ALA A 108 1.96 -10.01 25.26
C ALA A 108 1.77 -9.46 26.67
N GLU A 109 2.75 -9.71 27.52
CA GLU A 109 2.85 -9.13 28.86
C GLU A 109 4.24 -8.52 29.02
N GLU A 110 4.30 -7.21 29.31
CA GLU A 110 5.53 -6.45 29.53
C GLU A 110 5.45 -5.87 30.94
N GLU A 111 6.48 -6.13 31.77
CA GLU A 111 6.54 -5.66 33.17
C GLU A 111 5.28 -5.99 34.03
N GLY A 112 4.61 -7.11 33.74
CA GLY A 112 3.40 -7.52 34.47
C GLY A 112 2.11 -6.87 33.95
N HIS A 113 2.17 -6.17 32.82
CA HIS A 113 1.03 -5.49 32.21
C HIS A 113 0.71 -6.06 30.82
N PRO A 114 -0.59 -6.29 30.50
CA PRO A 114 -0.97 -6.82 29.20
C PRO A 114 -0.78 -5.76 28.11
N VAL A 115 -0.17 -6.18 27.00
CA VAL A 115 0.03 -5.39 25.78
C VAL A 115 -0.70 -6.07 24.64
N GLN A 116 -1.56 -5.31 23.95
CA GLN A 116 -2.28 -5.77 22.76
C GLN A 116 -1.97 -4.86 21.58
N ILE A 117 -1.55 -5.44 20.46
CA ILE A 117 -1.27 -4.75 19.20
C ILE A 117 -2.08 -5.42 18.09
N LEU A 118 -2.95 -4.66 17.44
CA LEU A 118 -3.71 -5.09 16.28
C LEU A 118 -3.38 -4.18 15.09
N VAL A 119 -2.97 -4.79 13.99
CA VAL A 119 -2.74 -4.13 12.70
C VAL A 119 -3.61 -4.80 11.65
N GLU A 120 -4.48 -4.05 10.99
CA GLU A 120 -5.37 -4.53 9.92
C GLU A 120 -5.34 -3.59 8.71
N VAL A 121 -5.61 -4.14 7.53
CA VAL A 121 -5.92 -3.36 6.31
C VAL A 121 -7.42 -3.46 6.05
N ALA A 122 -8.07 -2.30 6.02
CA ALA A 122 -9.51 -2.12 5.84
C ALA A 122 -9.84 -1.19 4.68
#